data_AF-A0A6P5RN27-F1
#
_entry.id   AF-A0A6P5RN27-F1
#
_cell.length_a   1.000
_cell.length_b   1.000
_cell.length_c   1.000
_cell.angle_alpha   90.00
_cell.angle_beta   90.00
_cell.angle_gamma   90.00
#
_symmetry.space_group_name_H-M   'P 1'
#
loop_
_entity.id
_entity.type
_entity.pdbx_description
1 polymer ?
#
loop_
_entity_poly.entity_id
_entity_poly.type
_entity_poly.pdbx_seq_one_letter_code
_entity_poly.pdbx_strand_id
1 'polypeptide(L)'
;MGESTSVTNGFSQSRMDQKINVYIWDMDETLILLKSLLNGTYAEAFNGLKNIQEGVEIGKMWEKHILALCDDHFFYEQIENCNKPSLDALSQYDDGRNLSDYNFNQDGFGPPYDDSNNRKLAYRHRFIAHRYKQVCKHILFVEEVFVLLILSCFKFYL
;
A
#
# COMPACT_ATOMS: atom_id res chain seq x y z
N MET A 1 -66.50 -17.92 1.35
CA MET A 1 -65.32 -17.09 1.69
C MET A 1 -64.55 -17.85 2.77
N GLY A 2 -63.47 -18.57 2.53
CA GLY A 2 -62.31 -18.24 1.69
C GLY A 2 -61.17 -17.85 2.64
N GLU A 3 -60.36 -18.85 2.99
CA GLU A 3 -59.16 -18.93 3.84
C GLU A 3 -58.33 -17.68 4.20
N SER A 4 -57.93 -17.66 5.47
CA SER A 4 -56.54 -17.63 5.99
C SER A 4 -55.49 -16.78 5.29
N THR A 5 -54.82 -15.92 6.05
CA THR A 5 -53.36 -16.04 6.31
C THR A 5 -52.88 -14.94 7.26
N SER A 6 -52.64 -15.31 8.52
CA SER A 6 -51.72 -14.58 9.39
C SER A 6 -50.30 -14.85 8.90
N VAL A 7 -49.72 -13.93 8.14
CA VAL A 7 -48.29 -14.00 7.80
C VAL A 7 -47.52 -13.46 9.01
N THR A 8 -47.14 -14.38 9.89
CA THR A 8 -45.98 -14.22 10.76
C THR A 8 -44.78 -13.94 9.87
N ASN A 9 -44.38 -12.67 9.73
CA ASN A 9 -43.06 -12.29 9.23
C ASN A 9 -42.00 -12.64 10.27
N GLY A 10 -41.85 -13.94 10.53
CA GLY A 10 -40.64 -14.53 11.06
C GLY A 10 -39.70 -14.77 9.89
N PHE A 11 -39.01 -13.72 9.43
CA PHE A 11 -37.82 -13.91 8.60
C PHE A 11 -36.72 -12.97 9.11
N SER A 12 -35.73 -13.62 9.73
CA SER A 12 -34.34 -13.17 9.84
C SER A 12 -33.97 -12.16 10.93
N GLN A 13 -34.52 -12.33 12.12
CA GLN A 13 -33.89 -11.82 13.35
C GLN A 13 -32.73 -12.73 13.82
N SER A 14 -31.91 -13.24 12.89
CA SER A 14 -30.75 -14.12 13.18
C SER A 14 -29.41 -13.57 12.67
N ARG A 15 -29.37 -12.31 12.22
CA ARG A 15 -28.10 -11.63 11.91
C ARG A 15 -27.47 -10.97 13.14
N MET A 16 -27.84 -11.43 14.34
CA MET A 16 -27.22 -10.97 15.58
C MET A 16 -25.79 -11.52 15.67
N ASP A 17 -24.86 -10.56 15.65
CA ASP A 17 -23.60 -10.62 16.37
C ASP A 17 -22.50 -11.53 15.79
N GLN A 18 -22.26 -11.45 14.48
CA GLN A 18 -20.94 -11.84 13.98
C GLN A 18 -19.90 -10.86 14.52
N LYS A 19 -19.20 -11.27 15.58
CA LYS A 19 -18.05 -10.54 16.11
C LYS A 19 -16.98 -10.42 15.01
N ILE A 20 -16.79 -9.20 14.51
CA ILE A 20 -15.71 -8.88 13.57
C ILE A 20 -14.46 -8.58 14.40
N ASN A 21 -13.40 -9.36 14.21
CA ASN A 21 -12.09 -9.06 14.77
C ASN A 21 -11.29 -8.25 13.75
N VAL A 22 -10.81 -7.08 14.15
CA VAL A 22 -9.95 -6.22 13.33
C VAL A 22 -8.56 -6.21 13.97
N TYR A 23 -7.54 -6.61 13.21
CA TYR A 23 -6.15 -6.58 13.64
C TYR A 23 -5.44 -5.42 12.97
N ILE A 24 -4.86 -4.54 13.80
CA ILE A 24 -4.08 -3.40 13.35
C ILE A 24 -2.62 -3.75 13.59
N TRP A 25 -1.83 -3.76 12.52
CA TRP A 25 -0.41 -4.13 12.57
C TRP A 25 0.45 -2.89 12.36
N ASP A 26 1.50 -2.76 13.17
CA ASP A 26 2.65 -1.95 12.80
C ASP A 26 3.50 -2.72 11.78
N MET A 27 4.27 -2.01 10.96
CA MET A 27 4.97 -2.60 9.84
C MET A 27 6.47 -2.75 10.10
N ASP A 28 7.16 -1.64 10.39
CA ASP A 28 8.60 -1.63 10.64
C ASP A 28 8.88 -2.26 12.01
N GLU A 29 9.89 -3.12 12.06
CA GLU A 29 10.28 -3.89 13.25
C GLU A 29 9.21 -4.79 13.88
N THR A 30 8.05 -4.95 13.20
CA THR A 30 6.98 -5.87 13.58
C THR A 30 6.73 -6.91 12.49
N LEU A 31 6.41 -6.48 11.28
CA LEU A 31 6.22 -7.38 10.13
C LEU A 31 7.49 -7.53 9.30
N ILE A 32 8.29 -6.47 9.21
CA ILE A 32 9.54 -6.43 8.43
C ILE A 32 10.66 -5.84 9.27
N LEU A 33 11.86 -6.41 9.15
CA LEU A 33 13.06 -5.97 9.85
C LEU A 33 14.00 -5.30 8.85
N LEU A 34 13.77 -4.04 8.51
CA LEU A 34 14.62 -3.32 7.55
C LEU A 34 15.52 -2.31 8.27
N LYS A 35 14.94 -1.49 9.13
CA LYS A 35 15.68 -0.46 9.86
C LYS A 35 16.73 -1.06 10.80
N SER A 36 16.38 -2.14 11.49
CA SER A 36 17.28 -2.87 12.38
C SER A 36 18.38 -3.63 11.66
N LEU A 37 18.18 -3.99 10.38
CA LEU A 37 19.26 -4.49 9.53
C LEU A 37 20.21 -3.35 9.15
N LEU A 38 19.67 -2.22 8.69
CA LEU A 38 20.47 -1.08 8.23
C LEU A 38 21.36 -0.48 9.32
N ASN A 39 20.86 -0.41 10.56
CA ASN A 39 21.60 0.12 11.70
C ASN A 39 22.41 -0.95 12.47
N GLY A 40 22.32 -2.23 12.07
CA GLY A 40 23.02 -3.36 12.69
C GLY A 40 22.41 -3.87 14.01
N THR A 41 21.41 -3.20 14.58
CA THR A 41 20.86 -3.55 15.90
C THR A 41 20.15 -4.90 15.90
N TYR A 42 19.66 -5.35 14.74
CA TYR A 42 19.09 -6.69 14.59
C TYR A 42 20.11 -7.77 14.95
N ALA A 43 21.32 -7.70 14.39
CA ALA A 43 22.35 -8.72 14.60
C ALA A 43 22.98 -8.63 15.99
N GLU A 44 23.15 -7.41 16.53
CA GLU A 44 23.66 -7.18 17.89
C GLU A 44 22.82 -7.89 18.96
N ALA A 45 21.49 -7.92 18.79
CA ALA A 45 20.57 -8.58 19.71
C ALA A 45 20.78 -10.11 19.85
N PHE A 46 21.55 -10.73 18.95
CA PHE A 46 21.82 -12.18 18.98
C PHE A 46 23.19 -12.53 19.60
N ASN A 47 23.81 -11.63 20.37
CA ASN A 47 25.02 -11.90 21.15
C ASN A 47 26.16 -12.55 20.33
N GLY A 48 26.39 -12.07 19.11
CA GLY A 48 27.47 -12.55 18.23
C GLY A 48 27.14 -13.81 17.41
N LEU A 49 25.92 -14.35 17.50
CA LEU A 49 25.47 -15.45 16.65
C LEU A 49 25.18 -15.02 15.20
N LYS A 50 25.10 -13.71 14.94
CA LYS A 50 24.86 -13.12 13.62
C LYS A 50 25.96 -12.14 13.25
N ASN A 51 26.34 -12.12 11.98
CA ASN A 51 27.30 -11.16 11.44
C ASN A 51 26.59 -9.81 11.20
N ILE A 52 27.03 -8.77 11.91
CA ILE A 52 26.47 -7.41 11.81
C ILE A 52 26.68 -6.84 10.40
N GLN A 53 27.88 -7.01 9.83
CA GLN A 53 28.23 -6.45 8.53
C GLN A 53 27.38 -7.06 7.41
N GLU A 54 27.20 -8.39 7.42
CA GLU A 54 26.33 -9.08 6.46
C GLU A 54 24.87 -8.61 6.60
N GLY A 55 24.37 -8.43 7.83
CA GLY A 55 23.02 -7.91 8.07
C GLY A 55 22.80 -6.51 7.49
N VAL A 56 23.76 -5.61 7.70
CA VAL A 56 23.74 -4.25 7.13
C VAL A 56 23.78 -4.28 5.60
N GLU A 57 24.59 -5.15 5.01
CA GLU A 57 24.66 -5.31 3.55
C GLU A 57 23.35 -5.80 2.95
N ILE A 58 22.69 -6.77 3.59
CA ILE A 58 21.36 -7.24 3.19
C ILE A 58 20.35 -6.08 3.28
N GLY A 59 20.35 -5.32 4.37
CA GLY A 59 19.47 -4.16 4.54
C GLY A 59 19.63 -3.12 3.42
N LYS A 60 20.87 -2.78 3.07
CA LYS A 60 21.18 -1.83 1.98
C LYS A 60 20.74 -2.35 0.62
N MET A 61 20.96 -3.64 0.36
CA MET A 61 20.51 -4.28 -0.88
C MET A 61 18.99 -4.19 -1.00
N TRP A 62 18.27 -4.52 0.07
CA TRP A 62 16.82 -4.43 0.13
C TRP A 62 16.31 -3.02 -0.09
N GLU A 63 16.82 -2.04 0.65
CA GLU A 63 16.45 -0.62 0.50
C GLU A 63 16.60 -0.16 -0.95
N LYS A 64 17.75 -0.47 -1.58
CA LYS A 64 18.00 -0.13 -2.98
C LYS A 64 16.97 -0.76 -3.93
N HIS A 65 16.65 -2.05 -3.76
CA HIS A 65 15.67 -2.72 -4.61
C HIS A 65 14.25 -2.17 -4.43
N ILE A 66 13.87 -1.84 -3.20
CA ILE A 66 12.56 -1.26 -2.91
C ILE A 66 12.44 0.10 -3.58
N LEU A 67 13.43 0.99 -3.41
CA LEU A 67 13.42 2.31 -4.02
C LEU A 67 13.35 2.24 -5.55
N ALA A 68 14.20 1.42 -6.17
CA ALA A 68 14.20 1.24 -7.62
C ALA A 68 12.83 0.76 -8.14
N LEU A 69 12.21 -0.20 -7.44
CA LEU A 69 10.89 -0.70 -7.79
C LEU A 69 9.80 0.37 -7.64
N CYS A 70 9.90 1.21 -6.60
CA CYS A 70 9.01 2.34 -6.35
C CYS A 70 9.12 3.41 -7.45
N ASP A 71 10.33 3.72 -7.90
CA ASP A 71 10.57 4.68 -8.99
C ASP A 71 10.04 4.14 -10.33
N ASP A 72 10.40 2.90 -10.68
CA ASP A 72 10.09 2.28 -11.96
C ASP A 72 8.59 2.00 -12.17
N HIS A 73 7.84 1.78 -11.08
CA HIS A 73 6.45 1.29 -11.17
C HIS A 73 5.40 2.14 -10.45
N PHE A 74 5.81 3.00 -9.50
CA PHE A 74 4.88 3.70 -8.63
C PHE A 74 5.10 5.21 -8.55
N PHE A 75 5.88 5.78 -9.49
CA PHE A 75 6.09 7.22 -9.62
C PHE A 75 6.65 7.89 -8.35
N TYR A 76 7.44 7.15 -7.57
CA TYR A 76 7.84 7.58 -6.23
C TYR A 76 8.50 8.97 -6.21
N GLU A 77 9.49 9.24 -7.08
CA GLU A 77 10.09 10.58 -7.23
C GLU A 77 9.07 11.72 -7.42
N GLN A 78 7.94 11.45 -8.09
CA GLN A 78 6.93 12.47 -8.36
C GLN A 78 6.04 12.74 -7.14
N ILE A 79 5.80 11.73 -6.32
CA ILE A 79 4.74 11.75 -5.28
C ILE A 79 5.27 11.66 -3.85
N GLU A 80 6.57 11.47 -3.63
CA GLU A 80 7.23 11.38 -2.31
C GLU A 80 6.95 12.57 -1.40
N ASN A 81 6.59 13.73 -1.95
CA ASN A 81 6.32 14.94 -1.17
C ASN A 81 4.82 15.18 -0.90
N CYS A 82 3.93 14.29 -1.36
CA CYS A 82 2.48 14.55 -1.37
C CYS A 82 1.73 14.12 -0.09
N ASN A 83 2.46 13.57 0.89
CA ASN A 83 2.01 12.86 2.11
C ASN A 83 0.49 12.62 2.23
N LYS A 84 0.01 11.51 1.65
CA LYS A 84 -1.39 11.08 1.74
C LYS A 84 -1.54 9.81 2.56
N PRO A 85 -2.56 9.71 3.44
CA PRO A 85 -2.73 8.58 4.35
C PRO A 85 -3.19 7.29 3.67
N SER A 86 -3.75 7.37 2.46
CA SER A 86 -4.22 6.23 1.68
C SER A 86 -4.27 6.57 0.19
N LEU A 87 -4.33 5.54 -0.66
CA LEU A 87 -4.49 5.71 -2.11
C LEU A 87 -5.84 6.37 -2.46
N ASP A 88 -6.88 6.16 -1.65
CA ASP A 88 -8.22 6.70 -1.89
C ASP A 88 -8.42 8.13 -1.35
N ALA A 89 -7.41 8.71 -0.69
CA ALA A 89 -7.50 10.02 -0.04
C ALA A 89 -7.88 11.18 -0.98
N LEU A 90 -7.66 11.01 -2.29
CA LEU A 90 -7.96 12.01 -3.32
C LEU A 90 -9.03 11.52 -4.31
N SER A 91 -9.76 10.47 -3.97
CA SER A 91 -10.81 9.89 -4.82
C SER A 91 -11.86 10.92 -5.29
N GLN A 92 -12.13 11.95 -4.48
CA GLN A 92 -13.03 13.06 -4.83
C GLN A 92 -12.57 13.91 -6.03
N TYR A 93 -11.27 13.93 -6.33
CA TYR A 93 -10.70 14.68 -7.46
C TYR A 93 -10.63 13.84 -8.74
N ASP A 94 -10.74 12.51 -8.60
CA ASP A 94 -10.69 11.58 -9.71
C ASP A 94 -12.02 11.58 -10.49
N ASP A 95 -11.94 11.91 -11.78
CA ASP A 95 -13.09 12.02 -12.68
C ASP A 95 -13.41 10.73 -13.45
N GLY A 96 -12.75 9.61 -13.14
CA GLY A 96 -13.03 8.33 -13.80
C GLY A 96 -12.37 8.16 -15.17
N ARG A 97 -11.52 9.12 -15.61
CA ARG A 97 -10.86 9.05 -16.93
C ARG A 97 -10.11 7.74 -17.15
N ASN A 98 -10.24 7.16 -18.34
CA ASN A 98 -9.42 6.02 -18.75
C ASN A 98 -7.93 6.41 -18.80
N LEU A 99 -7.10 5.68 -18.06
CA LEU A 99 -5.66 5.97 -17.92
C LEU A 99 -4.76 5.10 -18.81
N SER A 100 -5.32 4.25 -19.68
CA SER A 100 -4.54 3.29 -20.49
C SER A 100 -3.58 3.99 -21.46
N ASP A 101 -4.02 5.10 -22.06
CA ASP A 101 -3.22 5.94 -22.97
C ASP A 101 -2.80 7.27 -22.32
N TYR A 102 -2.90 7.38 -20.99
CA TYR A 102 -2.56 8.61 -20.27
C TYR A 102 -1.05 8.73 -20.09
N ASN A 103 -0.46 9.83 -20.58
CA ASN A 103 0.97 10.08 -20.46
C ASN A 103 1.30 10.87 -19.18
N PHE A 104 1.62 10.17 -18.10
CA PHE A 104 2.01 10.75 -16.81
C PHE A 104 3.24 11.66 -16.90
N ASN A 105 4.15 11.44 -17.86
CA ASN A 105 5.37 12.24 -18.01
C ASN A 105 5.11 13.62 -18.65
N GLN A 106 3.92 13.83 -19.23
CA GLN A 106 3.57 15.06 -19.97
C GLN A 106 2.36 15.79 -19.38
N ASP A 107 1.83 15.34 -18.23
CA ASP A 107 0.66 15.94 -17.62
C ASP A 107 0.96 17.21 -16.80
N GLY A 108 2.25 17.56 -16.65
CA GLY A 108 2.71 18.72 -15.90
C GLY A 108 2.29 18.68 -14.43
N PHE A 109 2.24 17.49 -13.83
CA PHE A 109 2.05 17.35 -12.40
C PHE A 109 3.20 17.97 -11.60
N GLY A 110 2.85 18.69 -10.54
CA GLY A 110 3.79 19.33 -9.63
C GLY A 110 3.07 20.33 -8.72
N PRO A 111 3.80 21.09 -7.89
CA PRO A 111 3.23 22.17 -7.10
C PRO A 111 2.67 23.31 -7.99
N PRO A 112 1.64 24.05 -7.54
CA PRO A 112 0.92 23.91 -6.26
C PRO A 112 -0.16 22.80 -6.29
N TYR A 113 -0.54 22.26 -5.12
CA TYR A 113 -1.56 21.21 -4.99
C TYR A 113 -3.00 21.75 -5.08
N ASP A 114 -3.30 22.43 -6.18
CA ASP A 114 -4.66 22.84 -6.54
C ASP A 114 -5.52 21.65 -7.02
N ASP A 115 -6.79 21.89 -7.32
CA ASP A 115 -7.72 20.84 -7.77
C ASP A 115 -7.23 20.12 -9.04
N SER A 116 -6.50 20.82 -9.91
CA SER A 116 -5.93 20.25 -11.14
C SER A 116 -4.81 19.26 -10.81
N ASN A 117 -3.86 19.64 -9.97
CA ASN A 117 -2.76 18.76 -9.55
C ASN A 117 -3.24 17.66 -8.60
N ASN A 118 -4.24 17.92 -7.76
CA ASN A 118 -4.89 16.89 -6.94
C ASN A 118 -5.56 15.82 -7.81
N ARG A 119 -6.18 16.20 -8.93
CA ARG A 119 -6.71 15.24 -9.91
C ARG A 119 -5.62 14.39 -10.55
N LYS A 120 -4.50 15.00 -10.96
CA LYS A 120 -3.34 14.26 -11.52
C LYS A 120 -2.71 13.31 -10.50
N LEU A 121 -2.67 13.69 -9.23
CA LEU A 121 -2.22 12.82 -8.15
C LEU A 121 -3.22 11.67 -7.93
N ALA A 122 -4.53 11.94 -8.00
CA ALA A 122 -5.56 10.90 -7.92
C ALA A 122 -5.42 9.88 -9.08
N TYR A 123 -5.08 10.33 -10.29
CA TYR A 123 -4.78 9.42 -11.41
C TYR A 123 -3.59 8.50 -11.11
N ARG A 124 -2.50 9.03 -10.55
CA ARG A 124 -1.35 8.23 -10.12
C ARG A 124 -1.75 7.23 -9.06
N HIS A 125 -2.49 7.64 -8.02
CA HIS A 125 -2.99 6.74 -6.98
C HIS A 125 -3.85 5.61 -7.55
N ARG A 126 -4.78 5.91 -8.47
CA ARG A 126 -5.59 4.87 -9.12
C ARG A 126 -4.74 3.92 -9.95
N PHE A 127 -3.77 4.45 -10.69
CA PHE A 127 -2.84 3.63 -11.46
C PHE A 127 -2.00 2.72 -10.55
N ILE A 128 -1.45 3.25 -9.47
CA ILE A 128 -0.71 2.51 -8.44
C ILE A 128 -1.58 1.40 -7.86
N ALA A 129 -2.82 1.70 -7.46
CA ALA A 129 -3.76 0.70 -6.93
C ALA A 129 -4.07 -0.41 -7.96
N HIS A 130 -4.21 -0.04 -9.23
CA HIS A 130 -4.42 -1.01 -10.31
C HIS A 130 -3.19 -1.87 -10.58
N ARG A 131 -1.98 -1.28 -10.59
CA ARG A 131 -0.71 -1.99 -10.75
C ARG A 131 -0.46 -2.94 -9.59
N TYR A 132 -0.64 -2.48 -8.35
CA TYR A 132 -0.52 -3.31 -7.15
C TYR A 132 -1.41 -4.55 -7.25
N LYS A 133 -2.69 -4.39 -7.63
CA LYS A 133 -3.62 -5.51 -7.85
C LYS A 133 -3.18 -6.48 -8.94
N GLN A 134 -2.49 -6.03 -9.99
CA GLN A 134 -1.96 -6.90 -11.04
C GLN A 134 -0.72 -7.64 -10.58
N VAL A 135 0.20 -6.96 -9.91
CA VAL A 135 1.43 -7.54 -9.36
C VAL A 135 1.08 -8.62 -8.34
N CYS A 136 0.17 -8.34 -7.41
CA CYS A 136 -0.29 -9.35 -6.43
C CYS A 136 -1.00 -10.56 -7.07
N LYS A 137 -1.52 -10.44 -8.29
CA LYS A 137 -2.13 -11.57 -9.01
C LYS A 137 -1.11 -12.45 -9.73
N HIS A 138 0.02 -11.88 -10.14
CA HIS A 138 1.06 -12.60 -10.90
C HIS A 138 2.27 -13.02 -10.06
N ILE A 139 2.55 -12.34 -8.96
CA ILE A 139 3.62 -12.69 -8.02
C ILE A 139 3.05 -13.64 -6.95
N LEU A 140 3.07 -14.93 -7.27
CA LEU A 140 3.06 -16.03 -6.30
C LEU A 140 4.38 -16.81 -6.31
N PHE A 141 5.42 -16.29 -6.98
CA PHE A 141 6.71 -16.95 -7.04
C PHE A 141 7.83 -15.91 -6.88
N VAL A 142 8.54 -16.04 -5.76
CA VAL A 142 9.77 -15.35 -5.36
C VAL A 142 9.54 -13.90 -4.86
N GLU A 143 9.74 -13.73 -3.54
CA GLU A 143 9.79 -12.46 -2.78
C GLU A 143 8.46 -11.75 -2.46
N GLU A 144 7.61 -12.38 -1.63
CA GLU A 144 6.39 -11.80 -1.06
C GLU A 144 6.60 -10.57 -0.14
N VAL A 145 7.85 -10.18 0.15
CA VAL A 145 8.15 -9.11 1.10
C VAL A 145 8.09 -7.72 0.45
N PHE A 146 8.27 -7.61 -0.87
CA PHE A 146 8.31 -6.34 -1.60
C PHE A 146 6.97 -5.59 -1.64
N VAL A 147 5.86 -6.34 -1.61
CA VAL A 147 4.51 -5.78 -1.74
C VAL A 147 4.11 -4.98 -0.51
N LEU A 148 4.54 -5.41 0.69
CA LEU A 148 4.34 -4.68 1.95
C LEU A 148 5.30 -3.49 2.09
N LEU A 149 6.48 -3.55 1.46
CA LEU A 149 7.48 -2.47 1.46
C LEU A 149 7.09 -1.26 0.64
N ILE A 150 6.35 -1.44 -0.47
CA ILE A 150 5.76 -0.31 -1.21
C ILE A 150 4.87 0.51 -0.28
N LEU A 151 4.05 -0.14 0.56
CA LEU A 151 3.22 0.54 1.56
C LEU A 151 4.05 1.20 2.69
N SER A 152 5.24 0.67 2.98
CA SER A 152 6.21 1.30 3.89
C SER A 152 6.78 2.59 3.32
N CYS A 153 7.22 2.60 2.06
CA CYS A 153 7.71 3.82 1.41
C CYS A 153 6.63 4.91 1.41
N PHE A 154 5.36 4.53 1.28
CA PHE A 154 4.22 5.46 1.42
C PHE A 154 3.88 5.87 2.87
N LYS A 155 4.56 5.35 3.90
CA LYS A 155 4.35 5.72 5.31
C LYS A 155 5.60 6.20 6.06
N PHE A 156 6.80 5.87 5.58
CA PHE A 156 8.08 6.19 6.24
C PHE A 156 8.83 7.36 5.60
N TYR A 157 8.52 7.71 4.35
CA TYR A 157 9.10 8.87 3.65
C TYR A 157 8.05 9.92 3.23
N LEU A 158 6.79 9.72 3.64
CA LEU A 158 5.71 10.72 3.55
C LEU A 158 5.46 11.35 4.92
#